data_AF-A0A965MRR4-F1
#
_entry.id   AF-A0A965MRR4-F1
#
_cell.length_a   1.000
_cell.length_b   1.000
_cell.length_c   1.000
_cell.angle_alpha   90.00
_cell.angle_beta   90.00
_cell.angle_gamma   90.00
#
_symmetry.space_group_name_H-M   'P 1'
#
loop_
_entity.id
_entity.type
_entity.pdbx_description
1 polymer ?
#
loop_
_entity_poly.entity_id
_entity_poly.type
_entity_poly.pdbx_seq_one_letter_code
_entity_poly.pdbx_strand_id
1 'polypeptide(L)'
;QISGPTVSVCCNELTANSQAVAAGWRGAQVSTADEWRSVTAAAGNVDVLLSYLMVVRTAAAQQTPPDDKARFYRNADIEWSLALRDTFFTGQGRPAELIALDDALPVTQGRHHGYHDSTPDERDRESRRNYDRILKRWRGRTEILHTS
;
A
#
# COMPACT_ATOMS: atom_id res chain seq x y z
N GLN A 1 -8.86 18.98 -4.58
CA GLN A 1 -7.79 19.06 -5.59
C GLN A 1 -6.47 18.89 -4.85
N ILE A 2 -5.78 17.75 -4.99
CA ILE A 2 -4.46 17.56 -4.38
C ILE A 2 -3.45 18.21 -5.33
N SER A 3 -3.25 19.51 -5.18
CA SER A 3 -2.13 20.23 -5.80
C SER A 3 -1.45 21.03 -4.70
N GLY A 4 -0.21 20.68 -4.40
CA GLY A 4 0.56 21.23 -3.29
C GLY A 4 1.83 20.40 -3.02
N PRO A 5 2.67 20.82 -2.07
CA PRO A 5 4.00 20.24 -1.79
C PRO A 5 3.98 18.73 -1.50
N THR A 6 2.83 18.17 -1.08
CA THR A 6 2.67 16.76 -0.72
C THR A 6 3.07 15.78 -1.82
N VAL A 7 2.56 15.94 -3.05
CA VAL A 7 2.89 15.03 -4.16
C VAL A 7 4.37 15.20 -4.53
N SER A 8 4.88 16.44 -4.50
CA SER A 8 6.29 16.72 -4.75
C SER A 8 7.21 16.06 -3.72
N VAL A 9 6.84 16.00 -2.43
CA VAL A 9 7.62 15.28 -1.41
C VAL A 9 7.70 13.78 -1.76
N CYS A 10 6.57 13.14 -2.09
CA CYS A 10 6.58 11.74 -2.52
C CYS A 10 7.42 11.52 -3.80
N CYS A 11 7.30 12.41 -4.79
CA CYS A 11 8.09 12.32 -6.02
C CYS A 11 9.59 12.51 -5.77
N ASN A 12 9.97 13.42 -4.86
CA ASN A 12 11.35 13.64 -4.49
C ASN A 12 11.92 12.40 -3.77
N GLU A 13 11.15 11.80 -2.86
CA GLU A 13 11.53 10.55 -2.20
C GLU A 13 11.77 9.44 -3.22
N LEU A 14 10.84 9.23 -4.16
CA LEU A 14 11.01 8.26 -5.23
C LEU A 14 12.17 8.61 -6.17
N THR A 15 12.52 9.88 -6.34
CA THR A 15 13.68 10.26 -7.16
C THR A 15 14.99 9.94 -6.44
N ALA A 16 15.05 10.18 -5.13
CA ALA A 16 16.21 9.90 -4.30
C ALA A 16 16.41 8.40 -4.06
N ASN A 17 15.31 7.63 -3.95
CA ASN A 17 15.35 6.19 -3.73
C ASN A 17 14.90 5.42 -4.98
N SER A 18 15.87 4.97 -5.76
CA SER A 18 15.63 4.17 -6.97
C SER A 18 15.08 2.76 -6.70
N GLN A 19 15.20 2.25 -5.47
CA GLN A 19 14.67 0.93 -5.08
C GLN A 19 13.20 0.99 -4.68
N ALA A 20 12.68 2.19 -4.39
CA ALA A 20 11.28 2.39 -4.07
C ALA A 20 10.41 2.51 -5.33
N VAL A 21 9.26 1.84 -5.32
CA VAL A 21 8.26 1.91 -6.40
C VAL A 21 7.03 2.73 -6.03
N ALA A 22 6.79 2.95 -4.74
CA ALA A 22 5.73 3.82 -4.26
C ALA A 22 6.10 4.50 -2.93
N ALA A 23 5.56 5.70 -2.74
CA ALA A 23 5.64 6.45 -1.49
C ALA A 23 4.25 7.00 -1.14
N GLY A 24 3.93 7.11 0.14
CA GLY A 24 2.61 7.53 0.59
C GLY A 24 2.62 8.08 2.00
N TRP A 25 1.43 8.44 2.48
CA TRP A 25 1.30 9.03 3.82
C TRP A 25 1.44 8.01 4.93
N ARG A 26 0.59 6.98 4.94
CA ARG A 26 0.56 5.97 6.00
C ARG A 26 0.94 4.62 5.43
N GLY A 27 1.67 3.84 6.22
CA GLY A 27 1.99 2.46 5.92
C GLY A 27 1.90 1.57 7.14
N ALA A 28 2.13 0.29 6.93
CA ALA A 28 2.06 -0.72 7.97
C ALA A 28 2.96 -1.92 7.65
N GLN A 29 3.33 -2.67 8.70
CA GLN A 29 3.95 -3.99 8.59
C GLN A 29 2.90 -5.08 8.71
N VAL A 30 3.04 -6.14 7.92
CA VAL A 30 2.18 -7.33 7.96
C VAL A 30 2.55 -8.20 9.16
N SER A 31 1.56 -8.59 9.95
CA SER A 31 1.77 -9.48 11.09
C SER A 31 1.90 -10.93 10.63
N THR A 32 3.13 -11.45 10.59
CA THR A 32 3.38 -12.88 10.35
C THR A 32 2.97 -13.74 11.55
N ALA A 33 3.03 -13.18 12.76
CA ALA A 33 2.57 -13.83 14.00
C ALA A 33 1.06 -14.08 14.04
N ASP A 34 0.28 -13.22 13.37
CA ASP A 34 -1.17 -13.36 13.21
C ASP A 34 -1.54 -13.98 11.84
N GLU A 35 -0.62 -14.75 11.26
CA GLU A 35 -0.78 -15.41 9.95
C GLU A 35 -1.34 -14.49 8.85
N TRP A 36 -0.85 -13.25 8.77
CA TRP A 36 -1.24 -12.24 7.78
C TRP A 36 -2.68 -11.70 7.97
N ARG A 37 -3.25 -11.81 9.18
CA ARG A 37 -4.60 -11.27 9.52
C ARG A 37 -4.63 -9.84 9.99
N SER A 38 -3.48 -9.28 10.35
CA SER A 38 -3.40 -7.91 10.83
C SER A 38 -2.17 -7.20 10.26
N VAL A 39 -2.24 -5.87 10.30
CA VAL A 39 -1.13 -4.98 10.00
C VAL A 39 -0.95 -3.99 11.15
N THR A 40 0.29 -3.58 11.41
CA THR A 40 0.62 -2.58 12.45
C THR A 40 1.21 -1.34 11.80
N ALA A 41 0.69 -0.16 12.16
CA ALA A 41 1.12 1.11 11.59
C ALA A 41 2.64 1.30 11.71
N ALA A 42 3.27 1.78 10.64
CA ALA A 42 4.71 2.00 10.54
C ALA A 42 5.03 3.15 9.57
N ALA A 43 6.21 3.74 9.74
CA ALA A 43 6.78 4.78 8.89
C ALA A 43 8.13 4.32 8.32
N GLY A 44 8.62 5.02 7.28
CA GLY A 44 9.81 4.61 6.53
C GLY A 44 9.52 3.45 5.59
N ASN A 45 10.42 2.46 5.53
CA ASN A 45 10.21 1.26 4.71
C ASN A 45 9.12 0.36 5.32
N VAL A 46 8.07 0.12 4.56
CA VAL A 46 6.88 -0.61 5.00
C VAL A 46 6.55 -1.76 4.06
N ASP A 47 5.88 -2.79 4.60
CA ASP A 47 5.31 -3.86 3.80
C ASP A 47 4.17 -3.38 2.90
N VAL A 48 3.33 -2.49 3.42
CA VAL A 48 2.16 -2.00 2.70
C VAL A 48 1.89 -0.51 2.95
N LEU A 49 1.38 0.17 1.93
CA LEU A 49 0.90 1.54 2.00
C LEU A 49 -0.62 1.58 2.09
N LEU A 50 -1.15 2.53 2.86
CA LEU A 50 -2.59 2.78 2.98
C LEU A 50 -3.01 3.87 2.00
N SER A 51 -4.12 3.68 1.28
CA SER A 51 -4.50 4.53 0.14
C SER A 51 -5.06 5.92 0.49
N TYR A 52 -4.79 6.46 1.68
CA TYR A 52 -5.15 7.85 2.02
C TYR A 52 -4.45 8.86 1.09
N LEU A 53 -3.19 8.57 0.77
CA LEU A 53 -2.39 9.24 -0.25
C LEU A 53 -1.24 8.32 -0.63
N MET A 54 -1.14 7.99 -1.93
CA MET A 54 -0.11 7.14 -2.49
C MET A 54 0.32 7.68 -3.85
N VAL A 55 1.63 7.74 -4.08
CA VAL A 55 2.25 8.03 -5.37
C VAL A 55 3.03 6.79 -5.78
N VAL A 56 2.75 6.29 -6.98
CA VAL A 56 3.36 5.08 -7.53
C VAL A 56 4.05 5.44 -8.83
N ARG A 57 5.22 4.84 -9.11
CA ARG A 57 5.88 5.02 -10.40
C ARG A 57 4.95 4.56 -11.53
N THR A 58 4.84 5.37 -12.59
CA THR A 58 3.96 5.07 -13.73
C THR A 58 4.20 3.68 -14.32
N ALA A 59 5.47 3.30 -14.55
CA ALA A 59 5.81 1.97 -15.08
C ALA A 59 5.36 0.84 -14.13
N ALA A 60 5.48 1.04 -12.81
CA ALA A 60 5.04 0.06 -11.83
C ALA A 60 3.51 -0.08 -11.79
N ALA A 61 2.79 1.04 -11.83
CA ALA A 61 1.33 1.04 -11.88
C ALA A 61 0.77 0.45 -13.18
N GLN A 62 1.46 0.63 -14.32
CA GLN A 62 1.06 0.06 -15.61
C GLN A 62 1.29 -1.45 -15.68
N GLN A 63 2.42 -1.93 -15.17
CA GLN A 63 2.75 -3.36 -15.17
C GLN A 63 1.99 -4.13 -14.08
N THR A 64 1.71 -3.48 -12.95
CA THR A 64 0.95 -4.05 -11.83
C THR A 64 -0.19 -3.10 -11.47
N PRO A 65 -1.29 -3.08 -12.24
CA PRO A 65 -2.47 -2.30 -11.88
C PRO A 65 -3.15 -2.88 -10.63
N PRO A 66 -3.94 -2.08 -9.90
CA PRO A 66 -4.84 -2.60 -8.87
C PRO A 66 -5.79 -3.66 -9.44
N ASP A 67 -6.22 -4.61 -8.61
CA ASP A 67 -7.17 -5.66 -9.01
C ASP A 67 -8.49 -5.04 -9.50
N ASP A 68 -8.93 -5.41 -10.71
CA ASP A 68 -10.10 -4.85 -11.38
C ASP A 68 -11.43 -5.25 -10.73
N LYS A 69 -11.41 -6.19 -9.77
CA LYS A 69 -12.55 -6.62 -8.95
C LYS A 69 -12.57 -5.94 -7.60
N ALA A 70 -11.57 -5.13 -7.24
CA ALA A 70 -11.66 -4.28 -6.06
C ALA A 70 -12.79 -3.26 -6.25
N ARG A 71 -13.85 -3.38 -5.45
CA ARG A 71 -15.00 -2.45 -5.43
C ARG A 71 -15.03 -1.56 -4.18
N PHE A 72 -14.17 -1.85 -3.22
CA PHE A 72 -14.06 -1.16 -1.96
C PHE A 72 -12.59 -1.00 -1.58
N TYR A 73 -12.23 0.14 -0.98
CA TYR A 73 -10.84 0.51 -0.74
C TYR A 73 -10.15 -0.40 0.29
N ARG A 74 -10.88 -0.84 1.34
CA ARG A 74 -10.29 -1.57 2.47
C ARG A 74 -9.66 -2.86 1.96
N ASN A 75 -8.38 -3.04 2.27
CA ASN A 75 -7.53 -4.15 1.84
C ASN A 75 -7.16 -4.15 0.35
N ALA A 76 -7.78 -3.33 -0.51
CA ALA A 76 -7.36 -3.22 -1.91
C ALA A 76 -5.98 -2.52 -2.04
N ASP A 77 -5.72 -1.59 -1.13
CA ASP A 77 -4.44 -0.89 -0.98
C ASP A 77 -3.32 -1.81 -0.48
N ILE A 78 -3.63 -2.66 0.49
CA ILE A 78 -2.75 -3.72 0.98
C ILE A 78 -2.45 -4.73 -0.13
N GLU A 79 -3.48 -5.20 -0.84
CA GLU A 79 -3.34 -6.11 -1.98
C GLU A 79 -2.43 -5.52 -3.06
N TRP A 80 -2.67 -4.27 -3.45
CA TRP A 80 -1.86 -3.62 -4.49
C TRP A 80 -0.41 -3.41 -4.03
N SER A 81 -0.20 -3.04 -2.77
CA SER A 81 1.14 -2.91 -2.18
C SER A 81 1.92 -4.22 -2.26
N LEU A 82 1.31 -5.35 -1.86
CA LEU A 82 1.94 -6.66 -1.94
C LEU A 82 2.21 -7.08 -3.39
N ALA A 83 1.29 -6.77 -4.31
CA ALA A 83 1.49 -7.04 -5.73
C ALA A 83 2.68 -6.25 -6.31
N LEU A 84 2.82 -4.97 -5.95
CA LEU A 84 3.97 -4.15 -6.37
C LEU A 84 5.29 -4.74 -5.88
N ARG A 85 5.34 -5.19 -4.61
CA ARG A 85 6.52 -5.85 -4.03
C ARG A 85 6.83 -7.21 -4.67
N ASP A 86 5.80 -7.97 -5.02
CA ASP A 86 5.91 -9.30 -5.65
C ASP A 86 6.38 -9.21 -7.12
N THR A 87 6.05 -8.12 -7.83
CA THR A 87 6.44 -7.93 -9.24
C THR A 87 7.82 -7.29 -9.40
N PHE A 88 8.17 -6.33 -8.56
CA PHE A 88 9.38 -5.53 -8.72
C PHE A 88 10.44 -5.89 -7.71
N PHE A 89 11.67 -6.07 -8.18
CA PHE A 89 12.82 -6.37 -7.35
C PHE A 89 13.91 -5.31 -7.51
N THR A 90 14.62 -5.05 -6.42
CA THR A 90 15.81 -4.21 -6.37
C THR A 90 16.95 -4.84 -7.16
N GLY A 91 17.97 -4.04 -7.46
CA GLY A 91 19.21 -4.56 -8.07
C GLY A 91 19.93 -5.62 -7.23
N GLN A 92 19.60 -5.73 -5.94
CA GLN A 92 20.11 -6.75 -5.03
C GLN A 92 19.17 -7.98 -4.89
N GLY A 93 18.17 -8.13 -5.76
CA GLY A 93 17.24 -9.27 -5.75
C GLY A 93 16.26 -9.27 -4.57
N ARG A 94 16.03 -8.12 -3.91
CA ARG A 94 15.03 -7.96 -2.84
C ARG A 94 13.74 -7.38 -3.42
N PRO A 95 12.57 -7.56 -2.79
CA PRO A 95 11.36 -6.87 -3.23
C PRO A 95 11.55 -5.35 -3.22
N ALA A 96 10.89 -4.65 -4.13
CA ALA A 96 10.93 -3.20 -4.21
C ALA A 96 10.43 -2.54 -2.91
N GLU A 97 10.93 -1.35 -2.62
CA GLU A 97 10.60 -0.63 -1.39
C GLU A 97 9.28 0.15 -1.54
N LEU A 98 8.54 0.24 -0.43
CA LEU A 98 7.40 1.13 -0.27
C LEU A 98 7.69 2.03 0.93
N ILE A 99 7.44 3.33 0.79
CA ILE A 99 7.87 4.33 1.79
C ILE A 99 6.68 5.09 2.36
N ALA A 100 6.45 4.98 3.66
CA ALA A 100 5.48 5.77 4.41
C ALA A 100 6.15 7.00 5.02
N LEU A 101 5.75 8.19 4.57
CA LEU A 101 6.38 9.46 4.93
C LEU A 101 5.78 10.11 6.19
N ASP A 102 4.62 9.63 6.64
CA ASP A 102 3.95 10.06 7.86
C ASP A 102 3.92 11.59 8.06
N ASP A 103 4.48 12.10 9.16
CA ASP A 103 4.49 13.53 9.53
C ASP A 103 5.33 14.40 8.57
N ALA A 104 6.11 13.82 7.67
CA ALA A 104 6.81 14.58 6.62
C ALA A 104 5.85 15.11 5.54
N LEU A 105 4.61 14.62 5.50
CA LEU A 105 3.58 15.12 4.60
C LEU A 105 2.63 16.08 5.33
N PRO A 106 2.43 17.31 4.83
CA PRO A 106 1.53 18.28 5.44
C PRO A 106 0.06 17.99 5.09
N VAL A 107 -0.41 16.80 5.44
CA VAL A 107 -1.77 16.33 5.14
C VAL A 107 -2.54 16.01 6.41
N THR A 108 -3.84 16.21 6.33
CA THR A 108 -4.80 15.83 7.37
C THR A 108 -5.87 14.96 6.74
N GLN A 109 -6.37 14.00 7.51
CA GLN A 109 -7.42 13.10 7.02
C GLN A 109 -8.76 13.83 7.02
N GLY A 110 -9.31 14.04 5.82
CA GLY A 110 -10.69 14.52 5.66
C GLY A 110 -11.72 13.42 5.94
N ARG A 111 -13.00 13.72 5.69
CA ARG A 111 -14.08 12.74 5.83
C ARG A 111 -13.79 11.49 4.99
N HIS A 112 -13.92 10.33 5.61
CA HIS A 112 -13.73 9.05 4.96
C HIS A 112 -14.98 8.65 4.15
N HIS A 113 -15.16 9.25 2.98
CA HIS A 113 -16.30 9.00 2.08
C HIS A 113 -16.52 7.53 1.78
N GLY A 114 -15.46 6.80 1.39
CA GLY A 114 -15.54 5.37 1.11
C GLY A 114 -16.14 4.57 2.28
N TYR A 115 -15.79 4.90 3.52
CA TYR A 115 -16.46 4.30 4.67
C TYR A 115 -17.90 4.82 4.76
N HIS A 116 -18.10 6.11 5.03
CA HIS A 116 -19.41 6.66 5.42
C HIS A 116 -20.51 6.53 4.36
N ASP A 117 -20.16 6.39 3.09
CA ASP A 117 -21.11 6.42 1.98
C ASP A 117 -21.49 5.00 1.49
N SER A 118 -20.93 3.94 2.10
CA SER A 118 -21.31 2.53 1.87
C SER A 118 -22.07 1.94 3.05
N THR A 119 -22.89 0.90 2.84
CA THR A 119 -23.56 0.20 3.96
C THR A 119 -22.59 -0.72 4.73
N PRO A 120 -22.83 -1.03 6.02
CA PRO A 120 -22.01 -1.97 6.78
C PRO A 120 -21.82 -3.33 6.08
N ASP A 121 -22.88 -3.90 5.51
CA ASP A 121 -22.85 -5.20 4.83
C ASP A 121 -22.02 -5.16 3.55
N GLU A 122 -22.09 -4.07 2.78
CA GLU A 122 -21.23 -3.88 1.60
C GLU A 122 -19.76 -3.75 2.00
N ARG A 123 -19.46 -2.98 3.05
CA ARG A 123 -18.09 -2.82 3.55
C ARG A 123 -17.51 -4.16 3.98
N ASP A 124 -18.26 -4.95 4.75
CA ASP A 124 -17.81 -6.26 5.21
C ASP A 124 -17.59 -7.21 4.04
N ARG A 125 -18.59 -7.38 3.17
CA ARG A 125 -18.51 -8.27 2.01
C ARG A 125 -17.35 -7.92 1.08
N GLU A 126 -17.21 -6.66 0.69
CA GLU A 126 -16.17 -6.27 -0.26
C GLU A 126 -14.77 -6.24 0.37
N SER A 127 -14.64 -5.83 1.64
CA SER A 127 -13.35 -5.91 2.33
C SER A 127 -12.88 -7.34 2.56
N ARG A 128 -13.80 -8.27 2.85
CA ARG A 128 -13.52 -9.70 2.95
C ARG A 128 -13.07 -10.30 1.63
N ARG A 129 -13.70 -9.93 0.51
CA ARG A 129 -13.26 -10.38 -0.83
C ARG A 129 -11.82 -9.97 -1.14
N ASN A 130 -11.46 -8.73 -0.84
CA ASN A 130 -10.09 -8.25 -1.02
C ASN A 130 -9.13 -9.02 -0.10
N TYR A 131 -9.52 -9.23 1.16
CA TYR A 131 -8.73 -9.95 2.15
C TYR A 131 -8.49 -11.42 1.77
N ASP A 132 -9.52 -12.12 1.30
CA ASP A 132 -9.43 -13.52 0.86
C ASP A 132 -8.45 -13.66 -0.33
N ARG A 133 -8.39 -12.67 -1.24
CA ARG A 133 -7.39 -12.65 -2.33
C ARG A 133 -5.97 -12.51 -1.80
N ILE A 134 -5.77 -11.63 -0.81
CA ILE A 134 -4.47 -11.46 -0.16
C ILE A 134 -4.00 -12.78 0.44
N LEU A 135 -4.85 -13.40 1.26
CA LEU A 135 -4.52 -14.65 1.94
C LEU A 135 -4.23 -15.78 0.95
N LYS A 136 -5.03 -15.87 -0.12
CA LYS A 136 -4.84 -16.90 -1.15
C LYS A 136 -3.50 -16.76 -1.87
N ARG A 137 -3.02 -15.53 -2.09
CA ARG A 137 -1.85 -15.27 -2.94
C ARG A 137 -0.54 -15.11 -2.17
N TRP A 138 -0.56 -14.49 -0.99
CA TRP A 138 0.68 -14.10 -0.30
C TRP A 138 0.84 -14.65 1.10
N ARG A 139 -0.17 -15.28 1.72
CA ARG A 139 -0.01 -15.84 3.07
C ARG A 139 1.17 -16.83 3.10
N GLY A 140 2.11 -16.58 4.00
CA GLY A 140 3.32 -17.39 4.18
C GLY A 140 4.50 -17.00 3.28
N ARG A 141 4.34 -16.03 2.37
CA ARG A 141 5.40 -15.53 1.50
C ARG A 141 6.20 -14.42 2.16
N THR A 142 6.94 -14.75 3.22
CA THR A 142 7.71 -13.73 3.97
C THR A 142 8.81 -13.08 3.15
N GLU A 143 9.25 -13.71 2.06
CA GLU A 143 10.27 -13.19 1.15
C GLU A 143 9.86 -11.91 0.43
N ILE A 144 8.55 -11.61 0.33
CA ILE A 144 8.06 -10.37 -0.27
C ILE A 144 7.94 -9.21 0.73
N LEU A 145 8.05 -9.48 2.04
CA LEU A 145 7.97 -8.46 3.07
C LEU A 145 9.29 -7.69 3.20
N HIS A 146 9.24 -6.50 3.79
CA HIS A 146 10.41 -5.72 4.13
C HIS A 146 11.16 -6.43 5.27
N THR A 147 12.46 -6.64 5.07
CA THR A 147 13.35 -7.13 6.12
C THR A 147 14.25 -5.97 6.53
N SER A 148 14.20 -5.60 7.82
CA SER A 148 15.10 -4.61 8.41
C SER A 148 16.55 -5.09 8.44
#